data_AF-A0A1E5P6P2-F1
#
_entry.id   AF-A0A1E5P6P2-F1
#
_cell.length_a   1.000
_cell.length_b   1.000
_cell.length_c   1.000
_cell.angle_alpha   90.00
_cell.angle_beta   90.00
_cell.angle_gamma   90.00
#
_symmetry.space_group_name_H-M   'P 1'
#
loop_
_entity.id
_entity.type
_entity.pdbx_description
1 polymer ?
#
loop_
_entity_poly.entity_id
_entity_poly.type
_entity_poly.pdbx_seq_one_letter_code
_entity_poly.pdbx_strand_id
1 'polypeptide(L)'
;MTIENIPVRFDTKIAVLLREDLETWQRLNVTAFLVSGLGSQLPEVVGEPYADADGTPYLPMFRQPVLVFEGTKETVTAAHGRALSRSLPRSVFTSDLFATGNDRDNRAAVRAVPKDQLDLVGLAVYGPRNAVDKVLKGARMHP
;
A
#
# COMPACT_ATOMS: atom_id res chain seq x y z
N MET A 1 30.42 1.48 19.97
CA MET A 1 29.18 1.86 19.25
C MET A 1 28.02 1.31 20.06
N THR A 2 27.22 2.18 20.66
CA THR A 2 25.95 1.77 21.29
C THR A 2 25.01 1.26 20.20
N ILE A 3 24.15 0.29 20.55
CA ILE A 3 23.18 -0.34 19.64
C ILE A 3 22.27 0.70 18.95
N GLU A 4 22.14 1.90 19.54
CA GLU A 4 21.34 3.03 19.07
C GLU A 4 21.74 3.63 17.71
N ASN A 5 22.96 3.39 17.21
CA ASN A 5 23.44 4.00 15.97
C ASN A 5 23.50 3.06 14.76
N ILE A 6 22.91 1.86 14.86
CA ILE A 6 22.82 0.94 13.72
C ILE A 6 21.58 1.33 12.89
N PRO A 7 21.71 1.65 11.59
CA PRO A 7 20.56 1.90 10.74
C PRO A 7 19.63 0.69 10.76
N VAL A 8 18.37 0.90 11.18
CA VAL A 8 17.36 -0.16 11.14
C VAL A 8 17.13 -0.53 9.67
N ARG A 9 17.53 -1.76 9.31
CA ARG A 9 17.32 -2.31 7.97
C ARG A 9 16.17 -3.30 8.01
N PHE A 10 15.26 -3.16 7.05
CA PHE A 10 14.17 -4.10 6.83
C PHE A 10 14.47 -4.91 5.58
N ASP A 11 14.43 -6.23 5.71
CA ASP A 11 14.47 -7.15 4.57
C ASP A 11 13.15 -7.13 3.77
N THR A 12 12.11 -6.53 4.37
CA THR A 12 10.80 -6.33 3.79
C THR A 12 10.57 -4.88 3.35
N LYS A 13 9.57 -4.67 2.50
CA LYS A 13 9.19 -3.36 1.97
C LYS A 13 7.67 -3.23 1.93
N ILE A 14 7.15 -2.09 2.39
CA ILE A 14 5.79 -1.65 2.08
C ILE A 14 5.89 -0.69 0.91
N ALA A 15 5.10 -0.93 -0.14
CA ALA A 15 5.01 -0.03 -1.25
C ALA A 15 3.56 0.24 -1.65
N VAL A 16 3.30 1.48 -2.02
CA VAL A 16 2.04 1.95 -2.61
C VAL A 16 2.34 2.41 -4.03
N LEU A 17 1.56 1.95 -4.99
CA LEU A 17 1.61 2.37 -6.39
C LEU A 17 0.26 2.98 -6.75
N LEU A 18 0.28 4.24 -7.21
CA LEU A 18 -0.90 5.01 -7.60
C LEU A 18 -0.93 5.22 -9.12
N ARG A 19 -2.13 5.31 -9.69
CA ARG A 19 -2.30 5.72 -11.08
C ARG A 19 -1.99 7.21 -11.22
N GLU A 20 -1.21 7.57 -12.23
CA GLU A 20 -0.64 8.91 -12.36
C GLU A 20 -1.64 10.00 -12.83
N ASP A 21 -2.85 9.61 -13.22
CA ASP A 21 -3.92 10.53 -13.62
C ASP A 21 -4.82 10.97 -12.45
N LEU A 22 -4.55 10.50 -11.23
CA LEU A 22 -5.34 10.86 -10.05
C LEU A 22 -5.05 12.29 -9.57
N GLU A 23 -6.11 12.96 -9.15
CA GLU A 23 -6.02 14.22 -8.41
C GLU A 23 -5.28 14.03 -7.08
N THR A 24 -4.62 15.08 -6.58
CA THR A 24 -3.83 15.01 -5.33
C THR A 24 -4.65 14.48 -4.15
N TRP A 25 -5.90 14.94 -4.00
CA TRP A 25 -6.74 14.47 -2.90
C TRP A 25 -7.14 12.99 -3.05
N GLN A 26 -7.33 12.50 -4.29
CA GLN A 26 -7.61 11.10 -4.57
C GLN A 26 -6.40 10.24 -4.20
N ARG A 27 -5.18 10.68 -4.54
CA ARG A 27 -3.93 9.99 -4.18
C ARG A 27 -3.78 9.81 -2.67
N LEU A 28 -4.06 10.86 -1.90
CA LEU A 28 -4.03 10.82 -0.44
C LEU A 28 -5.07 9.84 0.12
N ASN A 29 -6.31 9.91 -0.38
CA ASN A 29 -7.39 9.03 0.04
C ASN A 29 -7.08 7.56 -0.28
N VAL A 30 -6.72 7.26 -1.52
CA VAL A 30 -6.37 5.91 -1.98
C VAL A 30 -5.20 5.34 -1.15
N THR A 31 -4.16 6.14 -0.91
CA THR A 31 -3.03 5.72 -0.07
C THR A 31 -3.48 5.32 1.33
N ALA A 32 -4.30 6.16 1.99
CA ALA A 32 -4.82 5.89 3.33
C ALA A 32 -5.63 4.58 3.39
N PHE A 33 -6.53 4.37 2.42
CA PHE A 33 -7.31 3.13 2.34
C PHE A 33 -6.44 1.90 2.10
N LEU A 34 -5.51 1.98 1.14
CA LEU A 34 -4.68 0.83 0.76
C LEU A 34 -3.83 0.33 1.92
N VAL A 35 -3.26 1.23 2.73
CA VAL A 35 -2.39 0.81 3.83
C VAL A 35 -3.16 0.37 5.07
N SER A 36 -4.41 0.81 5.24
CA SER A 36 -5.23 0.51 6.44
C SER A 36 -5.39 -0.99 6.73
N GLY A 37 -5.44 -1.83 5.69
CA GLY A 37 -5.61 -3.28 5.82
C GLY A 37 -4.32 -4.05 6.17
N LEU A 38 -3.15 -3.43 6.05
CA LEU A 38 -1.88 -4.14 6.26
C LEU A 38 -1.66 -4.49 7.74
N GLY A 39 -1.84 -3.53 8.64
CA GLY A 39 -1.50 -3.73 10.06
C GLY A 39 -2.35 -4.78 10.78
N SER A 40 -3.58 -5.02 10.33
CA SER A 40 -4.47 -6.03 10.94
C SER A 40 -4.19 -7.45 10.45
N GLN A 41 -3.72 -7.62 9.21
CA GLN A 41 -3.39 -8.91 8.61
C GLN A 41 -1.92 -9.29 8.78
N LEU A 42 -1.05 -8.29 8.94
CA LEU A 42 0.40 -8.42 9.08
C LEU A 42 0.83 -7.65 10.33
N PRO A 43 0.54 -8.14 11.54
CA PRO A 43 0.85 -7.43 12.78
C PRO A 43 2.33 -7.05 12.88
N GLU A 44 3.22 -7.81 12.22
CA GLU A 44 4.65 -7.53 12.16
C GLU A 44 5.01 -6.24 11.40
N VAL A 45 4.08 -5.56 10.72
CA VAL A 45 4.37 -4.26 10.11
C VAL A 45 4.09 -3.08 11.06
N VAL A 46 3.36 -3.31 12.14
CA VAL A 46 2.99 -2.30 13.14
C VAL A 46 4.07 -2.24 14.23
N GLY A 47 4.39 -1.04 14.69
CA GLY A 47 5.31 -0.80 15.80
C GLY A 47 4.61 -0.70 17.15
N GLU A 48 5.30 -0.11 18.11
CA GLU A 48 4.76 0.16 19.45
C GLU A 48 3.91 1.45 19.48
N PRO A 49 3.01 1.60 20.46
CA PRO A 49 2.33 2.86 20.71
C PRO A 49 3.33 4.01 20.90
N TYR A 50 3.01 5.16 20.34
CA TYR A 50 3.82 6.35 20.49
C TYR A 50 3.45 7.02 21.80
N ALA A 51 4.40 7.71 22.43
CA ALA A 51 4.14 8.59 23.55
C ALA A 51 4.91 9.90 23.33
N ASP A 52 4.29 11.03 23.68
CA ASP A 52 5.03 12.29 23.76
C ASP A 52 5.92 12.33 25.01
N ALA A 53 6.65 13.43 25.18
CA ALA A 53 7.54 13.62 26.32
C ALA A 53 6.81 13.64 27.69
N ASP A 54 5.51 13.94 27.70
CA ASP A 54 4.67 13.99 28.90
C ASP A 54 4.00 12.63 29.20
N GLY A 55 4.19 11.64 28.33
CA GLY A 55 3.60 10.31 28.45
C GLY A 55 2.17 10.19 27.91
N THR A 56 1.69 11.17 27.14
CA THR A 56 0.39 11.07 26.45
C THR A 56 0.47 9.96 25.39
N PRO A 57 -0.39 8.93 25.43
CA PRO A 57 -0.32 7.83 24.48
C PRO A 57 -0.98 8.18 23.14
N TYR A 58 -0.39 7.68 22.04
CA TYR A 58 -0.92 7.73 20.68
C TYR A 58 -0.93 6.33 20.05
N LEU A 59 -1.67 6.18 18.95
CA LEU A 59 -1.77 4.91 18.24
C LEU A 59 -0.41 4.45 17.68
N PRO A 60 -0.14 3.14 17.62
CA PRO A 60 1.00 2.61 16.90
C PRO A 60 0.84 2.84 15.39
N MET A 61 1.96 3.02 14.69
CA MET A 61 2.03 3.18 13.23
C MET A 61 2.97 2.14 12.61
N PHE A 62 3.16 2.18 11.29
CA PHE A 62 4.11 1.27 10.65
C PHE A 62 5.52 1.46 11.20
N ARG A 63 6.17 0.36 11.59
CA ARG A 63 7.56 0.38 12.06
C ARG A 63 8.59 0.51 10.94
N GLN A 64 8.17 0.41 9.67
CA GLN A 64 9.02 0.54 8.49
C GLN A 64 8.45 1.56 7.50
N PRO A 65 9.27 2.19 6.66
CA PRO A 65 8.80 3.18 5.69
C PRO A 65 7.78 2.62 4.69
N VAL A 66 6.81 3.45 4.31
CA VAL A 66 5.93 3.24 3.16
C VAL A 66 6.51 4.01 1.98
N LEU A 67 6.90 3.30 0.92
CA LEU A 67 7.41 3.93 -0.29
C LEU A 67 6.30 4.12 -1.31
N VAL A 68 6.07 5.35 -1.76
CA VAL A 68 4.97 5.72 -2.67
C VAL A 68 5.51 5.92 -4.07
N PHE A 69 4.85 5.29 -5.03
CA PHE A 69 5.18 5.28 -6.45
C PHE A 69 3.97 5.71 -7.28
N GLU A 70 4.22 6.14 -8.50
CA GLU A 70 3.20 6.38 -9.50
C GLU A 70 3.53 5.68 -10.84
N GLY A 71 2.50 5.47 -11.65
CA GLY A 71 2.65 5.02 -13.03
C GLY A 71 1.33 4.98 -13.78
N THR A 72 1.40 4.58 -15.06
CA THR A 72 0.23 4.48 -15.94
C THR A 72 -0.74 3.38 -15.49
N LYS A 73 -1.97 3.37 -16.04
CA LYS A 73 -2.95 2.30 -15.85
C LYS A 73 -2.36 0.91 -16.13
N GLU A 74 -1.59 0.78 -17.21
CA GLU A 74 -0.94 -0.47 -17.62
C GLU A 74 0.12 -0.89 -16.60
N THR A 75 0.83 0.08 -16.03
CA THR A 75 1.84 -0.17 -14.99
C THR A 75 1.20 -0.71 -13.72
N VAL A 76 0.11 -0.09 -13.24
CA VAL A 76 -0.65 -0.56 -12.07
C VAL A 76 -1.22 -1.96 -12.32
N THR A 77 -1.79 -2.20 -13.50
CA THR A 77 -2.35 -3.50 -13.91
C THR A 77 -1.27 -4.59 -13.95
N ALA A 78 -0.12 -4.31 -14.55
CA ALA A 78 1.01 -5.24 -14.60
C ALA A 78 1.57 -5.52 -13.20
N ALA A 79 1.67 -4.51 -12.33
CA ALA A 79 2.10 -4.67 -10.95
C ALA A 79 1.14 -5.60 -10.17
N HIS A 80 -0.17 -5.43 -10.32
CA HIS A 80 -1.17 -6.32 -9.73
C HIS A 80 -0.99 -7.77 -10.16
N GLY A 81 -0.82 -8.02 -11.47
CA GLY A 81 -0.54 -9.35 -12.00
C GLY A 81 0.75 -9.97 -11.44
N ARG A 82 1.81 -9.17 -11.29
CA ARG A 82 3.10 -9.61 -10.71
C ARG A 82 3.00 -9.91 -9.22
N ALA A 83 2.21 -9.15 -8.47
CA ALA A 83 1.94 -9.42 -7.07
C ALA A 83 1.18 -10.75 -6.91
N LEU A 84 0.24 -11.04 -7.84
CA LEU A 84 -0.56 -12.29 -7.84
C LEU A 84 0.31 -13.50 -8.09
N SER A 85 1.12 -13.48 -9.15
CA SER A 85 2.02 -14.60 -9.46
C SER A 85 3.09 -14.87 -8.39
N ARG A 86 3.31 -13.93 -7.47
CA ARG A 86 4.25 -14.06 -6.35
C ARG A 86 3.58 -14.28 -5.00
N SER A 87 2.25 -14.38 -4.95
CA SER A 87 1.49 -14.58 -3.71
C SER A 87 1.77 -13.55 -2.62
N LEU A 88 2.12 -12.31 -2.97
CA LEU A 88 2.45 -11.26 -1.99
C LEU A 88 1.19 -10.68 -1.34
N PRO A 89 1.15 -10.39 -0.04
CA PRO A 89 0.07 -9.61 0.57
C PRO A 89 -0.14 -8.27 -0.15
N ARG A 90 -1.41 -7.88 -0.33
CA ARG A 90 -1.78 -6.67 -1.08
C ARG A 90 -3.14 -6.12 -0.68
N SER A 91 -3.37 -4.86 -1.03
CA SER A 91 -4.68 -4.24 -1.10
C SER A 91 -4.84 -3.55 -2.45
N VAL A 92 -6.08 -3.40 -2.90
CA VAL A 92 -6.41 -2.78 -4.19
C VAL A 92 -7.46 -1.70 -4.00
N PHE A 93 -7.41 -0.70 -4.87
CA PHE A 93 -8.45 0.33 -4.99
C PHE A 93 -8.81 0.45 -6.48
N THR A 94 -10.06 0.21 -6.84
CA THR A 94 -10.57 0.44 -8.21
C THR A 94 -11.26 1.79 -8.31
N SER A 95 -11.36 2.34 -9.51
CA SER A 95 -12.01 3.64 -9.73
C SER A 95 -13.48 3.68 -9.25
N ASP A 96 -14.18 2.55 -9.30
CA ASP A 96 -15.58 2.43 -8.85
C ASP A 96 -15.77 2.83 -7.38
N LEU A 97 -14.74 2.65 -6.54
CA LEU A 97 -14.80 2.92 -5.10
C LEU A 97 -14.91 4.42 -4.79
N PHE A 98 -14.64 5.30 -5.75
CA PHE A 98 -14.92 6.73 -5.59
C PHE A 98 -16.41 7.06 -5.62
N ALA A 99 -17.25 6.18 -6.18
CA ALA A 99 -18.68 6.38 -6.30
C ALA A 99 -19.48 5.72 -5.16
N THR A 100 -18.81 5.04 -4.23
CA THR A 100 -19.41 4.32 -3.10
C THR A 100 -19.14 5.04 -1.78
N GLY A 101 -19.96 4.75 -0.77
CA GLY A 101 -19.90 5.44 0.54
C GLY A 101 -19.61 4.54 1.74
N ASN A 102 -19.44 3.23 1.56
CA ASN A 102 -19.22 2.29 2.66
C ASN A 102 -18.51 1.00 2.21
N ASP A 103 -17.91 0.28 3.16
CA ASP A 103 -17.17 -0.96 2.92
C ASP A 103 -17.97 -2.04 2.16
N ARG A 104 -19.24 -2.25 2.52
CA ARG A 104 -20.06 -3.29 1.90
C ARG A 104 -20.19 -3.04 0.41
N ASP A 105 -20.48 -1.80 0.03
CA ASP A 105 -20.69 -1.42 -1.36
C ASP A 105 -19.34 -1.37 -2.11
N ASN A 106 -18.24 -0.95 -1.45
CA ASN A 106 -16.88 -1.06 -2.01
C ASN A 106 -16.55 -2.50 -2.38
N ARG A 107 -16.76 -3.45 -1.46
CA ARG A 107 -16.49 -4.87 -1.70
C ARG A 107 -17.40 -5.47 -2.77
N ALA A 108 -18.66 -5.04 -2.83
CA ALA A 108 -19.58 -5.46 -3.87
C ALA A 108 -19.13 -4.98 -5.26
N ALA A 109 -18.67 -3.73 -5.38
CA ALA A 109 -18.15 -3.17 -6.62
C ALA A 109 -16.93 -3.96 -7.13
N VAL A 110 -15.93 -4.22 -6.28
CA VAL A 110 -14.77 -5.04 -6.66
C VAL A 110 -15.18 -6.45 -7.06
N ARG A 111 -16.09 -7.09 -6.31
CA ARG A 111 -16.53 -8.47 -6.57
C ARG A 111 -17.28 -8.62 -7.90
N ALA A 112 -17.92 -7.56 -8.39
CA ALA A 112 -18.69 -7.59 -9.63
C ALA A 112 -17.80 -7.67 -10.88
N VAL A 113 -16.51 -7.36 -10.77
CA VAL A 113 -15.59 -7.24 -11.92
C VAL A 113 -14.58 -8.39 -11.91
N PRO A 114 -14.41 -9.13 -13.02
CA PRO A 114 -13.37 -10.14 -13.13
C PRO A 114 -11.97 -9.54 -12.91
N LYS A 115 -11.09 -10.31 -12.29
CA LYS A 115 -9.72 -9.93 -11.93
C LYS A 115 -8.95 -9.22 -13.06
N ASP A 116 -9.07 -9.69 -14.31
CA ASP A 116 -8.36 -9.14 -15.48
C ASP A 116 -9.02 -7.89 -16.07
N GLN A 117 -10.18 -7.47 -15.54
CA GLN A 117 -10.95 -6.30 -15.99
C GLN A 117 -11.03 -5.19 -14.92
N LEU A 118 -10.39 -5.36 -13.75
CA LEU A 118 -10.38 -4.35 -12.69
C LEU A 118 -9.74 -3.04 -13.19
N ASP A 119 -10.45 -1.92 -13.05
CA ASP A 119 -9.89 -0.58 -13.30
C ASP A 119 -9.15 -0.07 -12.07
N LEU A 120 -7.94 -0.58 -11.86
CA LEU A 120 -7.13 -0.25 -10.70
C LEU A 120 -6.61 1.19 -10.75
N VAL A 121 -6.86 1.93 -9.67
CA VAL A 121 -6.29 3.27 -9.44
C VAL A 121 -5.19 3.26 -8.38
N GLY A 122 -5.10 2.18 -7.59
CA GLY A 122 -4.00 2.01 -6.65
C GLY A 122 -3.82 0.56 -6.18
N LEU A 123 -2.59 0.26 -5.75
CA LEU A 123 -2.15 -1.03 -5.24
C LEU A 123 -1.17 -0.80 -4.09
N ALA A 124 -1.40 -1.39 -2.91
CA ALA A 124 -0.33 -1.57 -1.93
C ALA A 124 0.12 -3.03 -1.91
N VAL A 125 1.43 -3.24 -1.71
CA VAL A 125 2.05 -4.55 -1.64
C VAL A 125 3.08 -4.59 -0.52
N TYR A 126 3.13 -5.72 0.17
CA TYR A 126 4.11 -5.99 1.21
C TYR A 126 4.85 -7.31 0.95
N GLY A 127 6.11 -7.38 1.34
CA GLY A 127 6.90 -8.62 1.31
C GLY A 127 8.41 -8.39 1.19
N PRO A 128 9.19 -9.42 0.83
CA PRO A 128 10.64 -9.31 0.65
C PRO A 128 11.00 -8.22 -0.36
N ARG A 129 11.98 -7.37 -0.03
CA ARG A 129 12.34 -6.18 -0.82
C ARG A 129 12.53 -6.47 -2.31
N ASN A 130 13.31 -7.50 -2.64
CA ASN A 130 13.57 -7.91 -4.02
C ASN A 130 12.29 -8.34 -4.77
N ALA A 131 11.31 -8.92 -4.08
CA ALA A 131 10.05 -9.33 -4.68
C ALA A 131 9.17 -8.11 -4.96
N VAL A 132 9.09 -7.17 -4.01
CA VAL A 132 8.36 -5.91 -4.15
C VAL A 132 8.95 -5.05 -5.27
N ASP A 133 10.27 -4.94 -5.36
CA ASP A 133 10.94 -4.19 -6.42
C ASP A 133 10.62 -4.76 -7.82
N LYS A 134 10.54 -6.09 -7.95
CA LYS A 134 10.10 -6.75 -9.19
C LYS A 134 8.62 -6.46 -9.52
N VAL A 135 7.76 -6.33 -8.52
CA VAL A 135 6.35 -5.94 -8.73
C VAL A 135 6.26 -4.54 -9.32
N LEU A 136 7.01 -3.60 -8.75
CA LEU A 136 7.01 -2.18 -9.11
C LEU A 136 7.81 -1.84 -10.37
N LYS A 137 8.33 -2.84 -11.11
CA LYS A 137 9.10 -2.60 -12.33
C LYS A 137 8.29 -1.75 -13.32
N GLY A 138 8.83 -0.59 -13.68
CA GLY A 138 8.20 0.39 -14.59
C GLY A 138 7.54 1.57 -13.88
N ALA A 139 7.29 1.47 -12.57
CA ALA A 139 6.82 2.60 -11.77
C ALA A 139 7.95 3.58 -11.42
N ARG A 140 7.59 4.81 -11.12
CA ARG A 140 8.50 5.87 -10.69
C ARG A 140 8.20 6.26 -9.25
N MET A 141 9.22 6.69 -8.51
CA MET A 141 9.01 7.25 -7.17
C MET A 141 8.08 8.47 -7.30
N HIS A 142 7.11 8.59 -6.42
CA HIS A 142 6.20 9.74 -6.42
C HIS A 142 7.00 11.03 -6.12
N PRO A 143 6.77 12.13 -6.85
CA PRO A 143 7.43 13.41 -6.59
C PRO A 143 7.05 14.01 -5.23
#